data_AF-A0A969K7X2-F1
#
_entry.id   AF-A0A969K7X2-F1
#
_cell.length_a   1.000
_cell.length_b   1.000
_cell.length_c   1.000
_cell.angle_alpha   90.00
_cell.angle_beta   90.00
_cell.angle_gamma   90.00
#
_symmetry.space_group_name_H-M   'P 1'
#
loop_
_entity.id
_entity.type
_entity.pdbx_description
1 polymer ?
#
loop_
_entity_poly.entity_id
_entity_poly.type
_entity_poly.pdbx_seq_one_letter_code
_entity_poly.pdbx_strand_id
1 'polypeptide(L)'
;GRGQLPSWSPTAEVIASLGEADLIIASGAGYEKWTETATLPMSKFVNAAAALPLIEIEGVAHSHGPEGEHSHTGVDPHVFTDPLAYLAQAQSIHSALTAADPDGRAAYDANLAALRADLEALDAELKQVTAPLQSLALAANHPSFNYLARRYGLSIRTFDLDPEAAPAATTVAELEAWMTSPARRP
;
A
#
# COMPACT_ATOMS: atom_id res chain seq x y z
N GLY A 1 10.02 -18.17 0.97
CA GLY A 1 9.51 -17.84 2.31
C GLY A 1 8.55 -16.69 2.17
N ARG A 2 7.36 -16.79 2.75
CA ARG A 2 6.37 -15.70 2.79
C ARG A 2 6.74 -14.77 3.94
N GLY A 3 6.64 -13.46 3.73
CA GLY A 3 6.72 -12.45 4.78
C GLY A 3 8.09 -11.80 4.95
N GLN A 4 8.37 -10.80 4.11
CA GLN A 4 9.18 -9.60 4.41
C GLN A 4 9.27 -8.78 3.10
N LEU A 5 8.20 -8.05 2.78
CA LEU A 5 8.20 -7.11 1.66
C LEU A 5 8.71 -5.69 2.02
N PRO A 6 8.59 -5.17 3.26
CA PRO A 6 9.07 -3.81 3.55
C PRO A 6 10.60 -3.64 3.47
N SER A 7 11.36 -4.74 3.54
CA SER A 7 12.82 -4.76 3.60
C SER A 7 13.49 -5.45 2.41
N TRP A 8 12.71 -5.95 1.44
CA TRP A 8 13.29 -6.64 0.29
C TRP A 8 14.02 -5.65 -0.62
N SER A 9 15.27 -5.97 -0.94
CA SER A 9 16.07 -5.27 -1.93
C SER A 9 16.65 -6.28 -2.94
N PRO A 10 16.61 -6.00 -4.24
CA PRO A 10 17.18 -6.88 -5.26
C PRO A 10 18.70 -6.92 -5.15
N THR A 11 19.27 -8.10 -5.44
CA THR A 11 20.72 -8.21 -5.66
C THR A 11 21.11 -7.59 -7.00
N ALA A 12 22.41 -7.34 -7.21
CA ALA A 12 22.90 -6.88 -8.51
C ALA A 12 22.54 -7.83 -9.66
N GLU A 13 22.48 -9.13 -9.41
CA GLU A 13 22.03 -10.13 -10.39
C GLU A 13 20.55 -9.96 -10.75
N VAL A 14 19.69 -9.69 -9.77
CA VAL A 14 18.27 -9.38 -10.02
C VAL A 14 18.14 -8.09 -10.83
N ILE A 15 18.91 -7.03 -10.50
CA ILE A 15 18.91 -5.78 -11.28
C ILE A 15 19.35 -6.03 -12.73
N ALA A 16 20.39 -6.82 -12.94
CA ALA A 16 20.83 -7.18 -14.30
C ALA A 16 19.73 -7.94 -15.07
N SER A 17 19.07 -8.90 -14.42
CA SER A 17 17.95 -9.63 -15.02
C SER A 17 16.77 -8.73 -15.34
N LEU A 18 16.48 -7.72 -14.52
CA LEU A 18 15.44 -6.72 -14.81
C LEU A 18 15.78 -5.88 -16.04
N GLY A 19 17.06 -5.57 -16.27
CA GLY A 19 17.52 -4.84 -17.46
C GLY A 19 17.17 -5.52 -18.79
N GLU A 20 17.19 -6.86 -18.78
CA GLU A 20 16.87 -7.69 -19.94
C GLU A 20 15.37 -7.89 -20.16
N ALA A 21 14.53 -7.60 -19.16
CA ALA A 21 13.08 -7.74 -19.28
C ALA A 21 12.50 -6.82 -20.36
N ASP A 22 11.39 -7.21 -20.98
CA ASP A 22 10.65 -6.37 -21.93
C ASP A 22 9.84 -5.28 -21.22
N LEU A 23 9.38 -5.57 -20.00
CA LEU A 23 8.61 -4.67 -19.16
C LEU A 23 8.96 -4.89 -17.68
N ILE A 24 9.16 -3.79 -16.94
CA ILE A 24 9.39 -3.79 -15.49
C ILE A 24 8.22 -3.05 -14.85
N ILE A 25 7.41 -3.75 -14.08
CA ILE A 25 6.24 -3.17 -13.40
C ILE A 25 6.55 -3.04 -11.91
N ALA A 26 6.50 -1.81 -11.41
CA ALA A 26 6.48 -1.52 -9.98
C ALA A 26 5.05 -1.18 -9.54
N SER A 27 4.68 -1.57 -8.32
CA SER A 27 3.43 -1.17 -7.69
C SER A 27 3.35 0.36 -7.61
N GLY A 28 4.48 1.00 -7.31
CA GLY A 28 4.59 2.45 -7.26
C GLY A 28 4.25 3.02 -5.89
N ALA A 29 3.99 4.32 -5.83
CA ALA A 29 3.71 5.06 -4.58
C ALA A 29 4.80 4.92 -3.50
N GLY A 30 6.04 4.60 -3.89
CA GLY A 30 7.16 4.39 -2.97
C GLY A 30 7.21 2.99 -2.32
N TYR A 31 6.37 2.03 -2.75
CA TYR A 31 6.36 0.68 -2.20
C TYR A 31 7.72 -0.02 -2.42
N GLU A 32 8.23 0.01 -3.66
CA GLU A 32 9.53 -0.54 -4.03
C GLU A 32 10.67 0.48 -3.82
N LYS A 33 11.06 0.76 -2.58
CA LYS A 33 12.13 1.75 -2.26
C LYS A 33 13.45 1.51 -3.00
N TRP A 34 13.79 0.26 -3.31
CA TRP A 34 15.00 -0.07 -4.05
C TRP A 34 15.08 0.60 -5.43
N THR A 35 13.92 0.94 -6.03
CA THR A 35 13.85 1.62 -7.33
C THR A 35 14.45 3.03 -7.31
N GLU A 36 14.56 3.68 -6.14
CA GLU A 36 15.17 5.01 -5.99
C GLU A 36 16.68 4.99 -6.24
N THR A 37 17.32 3.84 -6.01
CA THR A 37 18.78 3.68 -6.10
C THR A 37 19.21 2.76 -7.25
N ALA A 38 18.28 2.00 -7.82
CA ALA A 38 18.58 1.07 -8.89
C ALA A 38 18.68 1.77 -10.25
N THR A 39 19.69 1.41 -11.04
CA THR A 39 19.78 1.82 -12.44
C THR A 39 18.89 0.93 -13.29
N LEU A 40 17.72 1.44 -13.70
CA LEU A 40 16.74 0.71 -14.50
C LEU A 40 16.56 1.33 -15.90
N PRO A 41 16.21 0.52 -16.92
CA PRO A 41 15.85 1.04 -18.23
C PRO A 41 14.47 1.73 -18.15
N MET A 42 14.46 3.05 -17.93
CA MET A 42 13.23 3.82 -17.70
C MET A 42 12.22 3.75 -18.86
N SER A 43 12.66 3.47 -20.08
CA SER A 43 11.76 3.24 -21.23
C SER A 43 10.92 1.98 -21.11
N LYS A 44 11.31 1.03 -20.25
CA LYS A 44 10.60 -0.24 -19.99
C LYS A 44 9.96 -0.26 -18.60
N PHE A 45 10.12 0.80 -17.82
CA PHE A 45 9.65 0.87 -16.44
C PHE A 45 8.25 1.45 -16.36
N VAL A 46 7.37 0.77 -15.63
CA VAL A 46 5.98 1.15 -15.41
C VAL A 46 5.75 1.34 -13.91
N ASN A 47 5.41 2.57 -13.53
CA ASN A 47 4.88 2.85 -12.20
C ASN A 47 3.34 2.73 -12.25
N ALA A 48 2.81 1.62 -11.70
CA ALA A 48 1.38 1.34 -11.75
C ALA A 48 0.52 2.34 -10.96
N ALA A 49 1.10 3.07 -10.01
CA ALA A 49 0.42 4.05 -9.19
C ALA A 49 0.55 5.50 -9.72
N ALA A 50 1.25 5.74 -10.83
CA ALA A 50 1.64 7.09 -11.26
C ALA A 50 0.46 8.05 -11.50
N ALA A 51 -0.70 7.53 -11.90
CA ALA A 51 -1.89 8.32 -12.23
C ALA A 51 -2.94 8.35 -11.10
N LEU A 52 -2.63 7.76 -9.94
CA LEU A 52 -3.61 7.63 -8.85
C LEU A 52 -3.59 8.84 -7.91
N PRO A 53 -4.72 9.18 -7.28
CA PRO A 53 -4.76 10.16 -6.20
C PRO A 53 -4.21 9.54 -4.90
N LEU A 54 -2.88 9.60 -4.77
CA LEU A 54 -2.15 9.04 -3.64
C LEU A 54 -2.43 9.80 -2.35
N ILE A 55 -2.35 9.10 -1.21
CA ILE A 55 -2.42 9.71 0.12
C ILE A 55 -1.01 10.14 0.51
N GLU A 56 -0.83 11.42 0.79
CA GLU A 56 0.38 11.94 1.42
C GLU A 56 0.27 11.80 2.94
N ILE A 57 1.33 11.33 3.57
CA ILE A 57 1.47 11.23 5.01
C ILE A 57 2.36 12.39 5.45
N GLU A 58 1.77 13.34 6.17
CA GLU A 58 2.52 14.36 6.89
C GLU A 58 3.22 13.68 8.09
N GLY A 59 4.51 13.91 8.23
CA GLY A 59 5.37 13.18 9.17
C GLY A 59 4.86 13.23 10.60
N VAL A 60 4.35 12.10 11.08
CA VAL A 60 4.24 11.83 12.51
C VAL A 60 5.53 11.12 12.91
N ALA A 61 6.36 11.78 13.73
CA ALA A 61 7.53 11.16 14.31
C ALA A 61 7.08 10.15 15.37
N HIS A 62 7.39 8.87 15.16
CA HIS A 62 7.23 7.83 16.17
C HIS A 62 8.61 7.44 16.70
N SER A 63 8.77 7.41 18.02
CA SER A 63 10.03 7.04 18.68
C SER A 63 10.02 5.53 18.98
N HIS A 64 10.92 4.79 18.32
CA HIS A 64 11.06 3.34 18.48
C HIS A 64 12.30 3.00 19.29
N GLY A 65 12.16 2.95 20.62
CA GLY A 65 13.17 2.34 21.51
C GLY A 65 14.64 2.65 21.11
N PRO A 66 15.56 1.67 21.17
CA PRO A 66 16.95 1.86 20.76
C PRO A 66 17.18 1.84 19.23
N GLU A 67 16.15 1.62 18.41
CA GLU A 67 16.27 1.54 16.95
C GLU A 67 16.05 2.88 16.22
N GLY A 68 15.68 3.94 16.96
CA GLY A 68 15.69 5.33 16.46
C GLY A 68 14.32 5.85 16.02
N GLU A 69 14.28 7.14 15.67
CA GLU A 69 13.08 7.83 15.17
C GLU A 69 12.86 7.48 13.70
N HIS A 70 11.71 6.90 13.35
CA HIS A 70 11.30 6.71 11.96
C HIS A 70 10.12 7.64 11.66
N SER A 71 10.29 8.55 10.70
CA SER A 71 9.19 9.39 10.19
C SER A 71 8.56 8.73 8.97
N HIS A 72 7.24 8.53 8.98
CA HIS A 72 6.49 8.16 7.79
C HIS A 72 6.14 9.45 7.03
N THR A 73 7.15 10.16 6.54
CA THR A 73 6.95 11.29 5.62
C THR A 73 6.91 10.77 4.19
N GLY A 74 6.01 11.30 3.36
CA GLY A 74 5.95 10.97 1.93
C GLY A 74 4.60 10.40 1.53
N VAL A 75 4.60 9.41 0.64
CA VAL A 75 3.39 8.83 0.07
C VAL A 75 3.06 7.51 0.76
N ASP A 76 1.80 7.28 1.12
CA ASP A 76 1.32 5.97 1.56
C ASP A 76 1.35 4.98 0.39
N PRO A 77 2.16 3.90 0.47
CA PRO A 77 2.31 2.96 -0.63
C PRO A 77 1.21 1.87 -0.64
N HIS A 78 0.31 1.83 0.36
CA HIS A 78 -0.69 0.75 0.54
C HIS A 78 -1.95 0.95 -0.30
N VAL A 79 -1.77 1.39 -1.55
CA VAL A 79 -2.83 1.65 -2.53
C VAL A 79 -3.76 0.44 -2.69
N PHE A 80 -3.19 -0.77 -2.63
CA PHE A 80 -3.91 -2.04 -2.80
C PHE A 80 -5.02 -2.29 -1.75
N THR A 81 -5.08 -1.50 -0.68
CA THR A 81 -6.13 -1.63 0.36
C THR A 81 -7.44 -0.93 0.01
N ASP A 82 -7.49 -0.11 -1.04
CA ASP A 82 -8.73 0.36 -1.67
C ASP A 82 -8.96 -0.44 -2.97
N PRO A 83 -10.00 -1.29 -3.06
CA PRO A 83 -10.23 -2.12 -4.24
C PRO A 83 -10.34 -1.34 -5.55
N LEU A 84 -10.86 -0.11 -5.52
CA LEU A 84 -10.97 0.70 -6.74
C LEU A 84 -9.66 1.41 -7.08
N ALA A 85 -8.85 1.75 -6.08
CA ALA A 85 -7.49 2.22 -6.34
C ALA A 85 -6.63 1.07 -6.91
N TYR A 86 -6.78 -0.16 -6.38
CA TYR A 86 -6.12 -1.33 -6.93
C TYR A 86 -6.58 -1.65 -8.36
N LEU A 87 -7.87 -1.50 -8.66
CA LEU A 87 -8.38 -1.59 -10.04
C LEU A 87 -7.73 -0.56 -10.95
N ALA A 88 -7.52 0.68 -10.48
CA ALA A 88 -6.81 1.70 -11.26
C ALA A 88 -5.34 1.30 -11.53
N GLN A 89 -4.64 0.72 -10.55
CA GLN A 89 -3.29 0.14 -10.79
C GLN A 89 -3.34 -0.97 -11.85
N ALA A 90 -4.34 -1.85 -11.78
CA ALA A 90 -4.52 -2.93 -12.76
C ALA A 90 -4.79 -2.40 -14.17
N GLN A 91 -5.53 -1.28 -14.31
CA GLN A 91 -5.75 -0.62 -15.60
C GLN A 91 -4.46 -0.02 -16.18
N SER A 92 -3.59 0.55 -15.33
CA SER A 92 -2.27 1.03 -15.75
C SER A 92 -1.38 -0.12 -16.24
N ILE A 93 -1.39 -1.24 -15.52
CA ILE A 93 -0.66 -2.46 -15.91
C ILE A 93 -1.19 -3.02 -17.22
N HIS A 94 -2.51 -3.14 -17.37
CA HIS A 94 -3.15 -3.58 -18.61
C HIS A 94 -2.76 -2.71 -19.80
N SER A 95 -2.74 -1.38 -19.62
CA SER A 95 -2.32 -0.45 -20.68
C SER A 95 -0.86 -0.67 -21.09
N ALA A 96 0.03 -0.91 -20.12
CA ALA A 96 1.42 -1.21 -20.42
C ALA A 96 1.61 -2.57 -21.10
N LEU A 97 0.91 -3.61 -20.64
CA LEU A 97 0.96 -4.94 -21.23
C LEU A 97 0.43 -4.93 -22.66
N THR A 98 -0.70 -4.27 -22.93
CA THR A 98 -1.26 -4.17 -24.29
C THR A 98 -0.41 -3.33 -25.25
N ALA A 99 0.38 -2.39 -24.73
CA ALA A 99 1.34 -1.63 -25.53
C ALA A 99 2.61 -2.44 -25.85
N ALA A 100 3.09 -3.24 -24.88
CA ALA A 100 4.29 -4.06 -25.03
C ALA A 100 4.05 -5.36 -25.80
N ASP A 101 2.88 -5.99 -25.62
CA ASP A 101 2.45 -7.22 -26.28
C ASP A 101 1.02 -7.06 -26.85
N PRO A 102 0.88 -6.50 -28.06
CA PRO A 102 -0.42 -6.34 -28.71
C PRO A 102 -1.12 -7.67 -29.03
N ASP A 103 -0.37 -8.74 -29.26
CA ASP A 103 -0.91 -10.06 -29.60
C ASP A 103 -1.60 -10.70 -28.38
N GLY A 104 -1.11 -10.42 -27.17
CA GLY A 104 -1.71 -10.81 -25.89
C GLY A 104 -2.99 -10.06 -25.49
N ARG A 105 -3.39 -9.01 -26.23
CA ARG A 105 -4.46 -8.07 -25.83
C ARG A 105 -5.76 -8.73 -25.41
N ALA A 106 -6.24 -9.71 -26.17
CA ALA A 106 -7.51 -10.38 -25.88
C ALA A 106 -7.49 -11.07 -24.50
N ALA A 107 -6.36 -11.65 -24.10
CA ALA A 107 -6.19 -12.27 -22.80
C ALA A 107 -6.13 -11.20 -21.69
N TYR A 108 -5.39 -10.11 -21.91
CA TYR A 108 -5.31 -9.02 -20.94
C TYR A 108 -6.66 -8.34 -20.71
N ASP A 109 -7.44 -8.11 -21.78
CA ASP A 109 -8.80 -7.56 -21.71
C ASP A 109 -9.72 -8.46 -20.89
N ALA A 110 -9.71 -9.77 -21.15
CA ALA A 110 -10.51 -10.73 -20.41
C ALA A 110 -10.12 -10.79 -18.92
N ASN A 111 -8.82 -10.79 -18.62
CA ASN A 111 -8.31 -10.81 -17.26
C ASN A 111 -8.65 -9.54 -16.49
N LEU A 112 -8.52 -8.36 -17.11
CA LEU A 112 -8.90 -7.09 -16.49
C LEU A 112 -10.41 -7.03 -16.24
N ALA A 113 -11.24 -7.54 -17.16
CA ALA A 113 -12.68 -7.58 -16.98
C ALA A 113 -13.09 -8.48 -15.80
N ALA A 114 -12.46 -9.65 -15.66
CA ALA A 114 -12.68 -10.54 -14.52
C ALA A 114 -12.25 -9.88 -13.20
N LEU A 115 -11.03 -9.33 -13.15
CA LEU A 115 -10.51 -8.66 -11.96
C LEU A 115 -11.37 -7.45 -11.56
N ARG A 116 -11.87 -6.69 -12.54
CA ARG A 116 -12.81 -5.58 -12.29
C ARG A 116 -14.06 -6.08 -11.57
N ALA A 117 -14.68 -7.14 -12.08
CA ALA A 117 -15.89 -7.68 -11.48
C ALA A 117 -15.65 -8.11 -10.02
N ASP A 118 -14.52 -8.76 -9.75
CA ASP A 118 -14.15 -9.19 -8.39
C ASP A 118 -13.92 -7.99 -7.46
N LEU A 119 -13.19 -6.95 -7.92
CA LEU A 119 -12.90 -5.78 -7.10
C LEU A 119 -14.11 -4.88 -6.87
N GLU A 120 -15.02 -4.76 -7.84
CA GLU A 120 -16.30 -4.05 -7.67
C GLU A 120 -17.23 -4.79 -6.70
N ALA A 121 -17.26 -6.13 -6.76
CA ALA A 121 -17.98 -6.96 -5.79
C ALA A 121 -17.39 -6.83 -4.38
N LEU A 122 -16.06 -6.89 -4.26
CA LEU A 122 -15.35 -6.69 -2.99
C LEU A 122 -15.61 -5.29 -2.42
N ASP A 123 -15.62 -4.25 -3.25
CA ASP A 123 -15.95 -2.90 -2.80
C ASP A 123 -17.38 -2.81 -2.26
N ALA A 124 -18.34 -3.49 -2.89
CA ALA A 124 -19.72 -3.54 -2.42
C ALA A 124 -19.83 -4.28 -1.07
N GLU A 125 -19.12 -5.39 -0.91
CA GLU A 125 -19.08 -6.15 0.35
C GLU A 125 -18.43 -5.32 1.47
N LEU A 126 -17.27 -4.72 1.19
CA LEU A 126 -16.55 -3.88 2.15
C LEU A 126 -17.42 -2.72 2.62
N LYS A 127 -18.13 -2.02 1.72
CA LYS A 127 -19.09 -0.97 2.10
C LYS A 127 -20.11 -1.43 3.13
N GLN A 128 -20.64 -2.64 2.97
CA GLN A 128 -21.66 -3.18 3.88
C GLN A 128 -21.07 -3.51 5.25
N VAL A 129 -19.92 -4.18 5.29
CA VAL A 129 -19.30 -4.61 6.56
C VAL A 129 -18.66 -3.45 7.32
N THR A 130 -18.21 -2.40 6.63
CA THR A 130 -17.60 -1.23 7.25
C THR A 130 -18.60 -0.18 7.70
N ALA A 131 -19.82 -0.15 7.15
CA ALA A 131 -20.87 0.81 7.54
C ALA A 131 -21.09 0.91 9.06
N PRO A 132 -21.25 -0.20 9.83
CA PRO A 132 -21.40 -0.11 11.28
C PRO A 132 -20.12 0.32 12.02
N LEU A 133 -18.97 0.28 11.36
CA LEU A 133 -17.67 0.62 11.95
C LEU A 133 -17.34 2.12 11.84
N GLN A 134 -18.07 2.88 11.00
CA GLN A 134 -17.82 4.32 10.80
C GLN A 134 -18.00 5.15 12.09
N SER A 135 -18.81 4.68 13.03
CA SER A 135 -18.98 5.32 14.35
C SER A 135 -17.92 4.91 15.37
N LEU A 136 -17.04 3.97 15.02
CA LEU A 136 -16.03 3.42 15.91
C LEU A 136 -14.66 4.01 15.59
N ALA A 137 -13.91 4.30 16.65
CA ALA A 137 -12.50 4.58 16.54
C ALA A 137 -11.71 3.27 16.62
N LEU A 138 -11.05 2.92 15.53
CA LEU A 138 -10.32 1.67 15.36
C LEU A 138 -8.84 1.89 15.64
N ALA A 139 -8.17 0.86 16.14
CA ALA A 139 -6.71 0.85 16.31
C ALA A 139 -6.11 -0.19 15.38
N ALA A 140 -4.96 0.12 14.78
CA ALA A 140 -4.18 -0.79 13.97
C ALA A 140 -2.72 -0.80 14.44
N ASN A 141 -2.05 -1.94 14.24
CA ASN A 141 -0.64 -2.07 14.57
C ASN A 141 0.24 -1.32 13.57
N HIS A 142 -0.04 -1.33 12.26
CA HIS A 142 0.82 -0.70 11.24
C HIS A 142 0.01 0.27 10.35
N PRO A 143 0.60 1.39 9.88
CA PRO A 143 -0.08 2.37 9.02
C PRO A 143 -0.25 1.91 7.57
N SER A 144 -1.01 0.82 7.38
CA SER A 144 -1.34 0.26 6.05
C SER A 144 -2.77 0.50 5.60
N PHE A 145 -3.60 1.14 6.42
CA PHE A 145 -5.05 1.16 6.22
C PHE A 145 -5.61 2.53 5.79
N ASN A 146 -4.77 3.50 5.41
CA ASN A 146 -5.28 4.85 5.12
C ASN A 146 -6.16 4.89 3.86
N TYR A 147 -5.85 4.10 2.82
CA TYR A 147 -6.72 4.01 1.63
C TYR A 147 -8.05 3.35 1.96
N LEU A 148 -8.04 2.24 2.71
CA LEU A 148 -9.25 1.60 3.24
C LEU A 148 -10.09 2.57 4.08
N ALA A 149 -9.44 3.29 5.00
CA ALA A 149 -10.07 4.27 5.88
C ALA A 149 -10.72 5.41 5.10
N ARG A 150 -9.98 5.99 4.14
CA ARG A 150 -10.48 7.05 3.25
C ARG A 150 -11.68 6.58 2.42
N ARG A 151 -11.61 5.38 1.85
CA ARG A 151 -12.64 4.80 0.98
C ARG A 151 -13.95 4.56 1.72
N TYR A 152 -13.86 4.04 2.95
CA TYR A 152 -15.01 3.55 3.71
C TYR A 152 -15.40 4.42 4.92
N GLY A 153 -14.74 5.57 5.11
CA GLY A 153 -15.05 6.51 6.19
C GLY A 153 -14.73 5.96 7.57
N LEU A 154 -13.62 5.22 7.71
CA LEU A 154 -13.20 4.65 8.99
C LEU A 154 -12.20 5.57 9.69
N SER A 155 -12.33 5.72 11.00
CA SER A 155 -11.36 6.44 11.83
C SER A 155 -10.38 5.44 12.46
N ILE A 156 -9.26 5.19 11.78
CA ILE A 156 -8.22 4.24 12.20
C ILE A 156 -7.01 5.01 12.72
N ARG A 157 -6.64 4.77 13.98
CA ARG A 157 -5.37 5.24 14.56
C ARG A 157 -4.33 4.10 14.55
N THR A 158 -3.12 4.40 14.12
CA THR A 158 -2.02 3.42 14.08
C THR A 158 -1.05 3.66 15.23
N PHE A 159 -0.46 2.58 15.74
CA PHE A 159 0.48 2.62 16.88
C PHE A 159 1.86 2.04 16.56
N ASP A 160 2.12 1.72 15.29
CA ASP A 160 3.36 1.16 14.75
C ASP A 160 4.01 0.11 15.66
N LEU A 161 3.28 -0.98 15.92
CA LEU A 161 3.74 -2.04 16.82
C LEU A 161 4.56 -3.07 16.04
N ASP A 162 5.80 -3.31 16.48
CA ASP A 162 6.62 -4.43 16.02
C ASP A 162 5.97 -5.76 16.46
N PRO A 163 5.62 -6.67 15.53
CA PRO A 163 5.03 -7.96 15.87
C PRO A 163 6.00 -8.92 16.59
N GLU A 164 7.31 -8.75 16.44
CA GLU A 164 8.34 -9.64 16.97
C GLU A 164 8.98 -9.13 18.27
N ALA A 165 8.69 -7.89 18.66
CA ALA A 165 9.20 -7.27 19.87
C ALA A 165 8.09 -6.89 20.85
N ALA A 166 8.42 -6.84 22.15
CA ALA A 166 7.52 -6.24 23.12
C ALA A 166 7.37 -4.74 22.83
N PRO A 167 6.15 -4.18 22.87
CA PRO A 167 5.94 -2.77 22.60
C PRO A 167 6.67 -1.92 23.65
N ALA A 168 7.23 -0.79 23.22
CA ALA A 168 7.83 0.17 24.13
C ALA A 168 6.78 0.64 25.16
N ALA A 169 7.19 0.85 26.40
CA ALA A 169 6.30 1.32 27.47
C ALA A 169 5.60 2.65 27.11
N THR A 170 6.26 3.49 26.32
CA THR A 170 5.69 4.73 25.77
C THR A 170 4.52 4.45 24.84
N THR A 171 4.68 3.54 23.88
CA THR A 171 3.61 3.16 22.94
C THR A 171 2.42 2.51 23.65
N VAL A 172 2.69 1.68 24.68
CA VAL A 172 1.63 1.12 25.53
C VAL A 172 0.87 2.22 26.25
N ALA A 173 1.57 3.18 26.87
CA ALA A 173 0.94 4.30 27.56
C ALA A 173 0.13 5.19 26.60
N GLU A 174 0.61 5.42 25.38
CA GLU A 174 -0.12 6.17 24.34
C GLU A 174 -1.41 5.45 23.91
N LEU A 175 -1.34 4.13 23.72
CA LEU A 175 -2.51 3.32 23.41
C LEU A 175 -3.52 3.34 24.57
N GLU A 176 -3.08 3.15 25.82
CA GLU A 176 -3.93 3.22 27.01
C GLU A 176 -4.60 4.60 27.17
N ALA A 177 -3.85 5.68 26.97
CA ALA A 177 -4.37 7.04 27.01
C ALA A 177 -5.40 7.29 25.89
N TRP A 178 -5.16 6.77 24.69
CA TRP A 178 -6.11 6.89 23.59
C TRP A 178 -7.38 6.07 23.82
N MET A 179 -7.25 4.84 24.33
CA MET A 179 -8.39 3.96 24.62
C MET A 179 -9.32 4.55 25.69
N THR A 180 -8.76 5.28 26.66
CA THR A 180 -9.52 5.91 27.76
C THR A 180 -9.96 7.35 27.46
N SER A 181 -9.52 7.93 26.34
CA SER A 181 -9.84 9.30 25.97
C SER A 181 -11.33 9.49 25.59
N PRO A 182 -12.04 10.44 26.21
CA PRO A 182 -13.41 10.78 25.81
C PRO A 182 -13.50 11.45 24.42
N ALA A 183 -12.35 11.88 23.87
CA ALA A 183 -12.22 12.42 22.51
C ALA A 183 -12.04 11.34 21.43
N ARG A 184 -12.19 10.05 21.77
CA ARG A 184 -12.13 8.90 20.85
C ARG A 184 -13.36 8.81 19.92
N ARG A 185 -13.85 9.96 19.44
CA ARG A 185 -14.92 10.05 18.44
C ARG A 185 -14.31 9.96 17.03
N PRO A 186 -15.03 9.37 16.06
CA PRO A 186 -14.60 9.30 14.68
C PRO A 186 -14.35 10.68 14.07
#